data_AF-A0A257JFB1-F1
#
_entry.id   AF-A0A257JFB1-F1
#
_cell.length_a   1.000
_cell.length_b   1.000
_cell.length_c   1.000
_cell.angle_alpha   90.00
_cell.angle_beta   90.00
_cell.angle_gamma   90.00
#
_symmetry.space_group_name_H-M   'P 1'
#
loop_
_entity.id
_entity.type
_entity.pdbx_description
1 polymer ?
#
loop_
_entity_poly.entity_id
_entity_poly.type
_entity_poly.pdbx_seq_one_letter_code
_entity_poly.pdbx_strand_id
1 'polypeptide(L)'
;AFTLFATHYFELTAFPARHERAINLHVSAVEAGHDIVFLHALEPGPASRSYGVQVARLAGMPAGLVRQARATLEALEAQQRAGDVQVDLFAAPPAAALPAEPSAVDAALATIDPDTLTPREALDALYRLKSLHARDSKP
;
A
#
# COMPACT_ATOMS: atom_id res chain seq x y z
N ALA A 1 -33.49 -23.21 -5.25
CA ALA A 1 -32.26 -23.80 -4.68
C ALA A 1 -31.61 -22.78 -3.76
N PHE A 2 -30.98 -23.22 -2.68
CA PHE A 2 -30.17 -22.38 -1.79
C PHE A 2 -28.68 -22.55 -2.15
N THR A 3 -27.89 -21.49 -2.04
CA THR A 3 -26.48 -21.46 -2.47
C THR A 3 -25.61 -20.89 -1.36
N LEU A 4 -24.48 -21.56 -1.08
CA LEU A 4 -23.38 -21.03 -0.29
C LEU A 4 -22.18 -20.81 -1.22
N PHE A 5 -21.53 -19.66 -1.09
CA PHE A 5 -20.39 -19.29 -1.92
C PHE A 5 -19.23 -18.84 -1.03
N ALA A 6 -18.24 -19.72 -0.84
CA ALA A 6 -17.03 -19.39 -0.11
C ALA A 6 -16.00 -18.79 -1.08
N THR A 7 -15.45 -17.61 -0.74
CA THR A 7 -14.56 -16.87 -1.63
C THR A 7 -13.50 -16.10 -0.86
N HIS A 8 -12.37 -15.84 -1.51
CA HIS A 8 -11.32 -14.93 -1.06
C HIS A 8 -11.34 -13.58 -1.80
N TYR A 9 -12.24 -13.41 -2.77
CA TYR A 9 -12.41 -12.15 -3.50
C TYR A 9 -13.22 -11.16 -2.67
N PHE A 10 -12.54 -10.12 -2.18
CA PHE A 10 -13.16 -9.08 -1.36
C PHE A 10 -14.18 -8.25 -2.16
N GLU A 11 -13.96 -8.08 -3.46
CA GLU A 11 -14.81 -7.31 -4.37
C GLU A 11 -16.25 -7.86 -4.42
N LEU A 12 -16.42 -9.17 -4.20
CA LEU A 12 -17.73 -9.81 -4.15
C LEU A 12 -18.53 -9.46 -2.89
N THR A 13 -17.92 -8.84 -1.89
CA THR A 13 -18.67 -8.29 -0.74
C THR A 13 -19.61 -7.15 -1.16
N ALA A 14 -19.39 -6.51 -2.32
CA ALA A 14 -20.31 -5.54 -2.89
C ALA A 14 -21.53 -6.19 -3.56
N PHE A 15 -21.53 -7.51 -3.78
CA PHE A 15 -22.58 -8.21 -4.52
C PHE A 15 -23.98 -8.05 -3.89
N PRO A 16 -24.17 -8.17 -2.57
CA PRO A 16 -25.47 -7.91 -1.93
C PRO A 16 -26.05 -6.52 -2.18
N ALA A 17 -25.23 -5.51 -2.50
CA ALA A 17 -25.72 -4.15 -2.77
C ALA A 17 -26.59 -4.07 -4.03
N ARG A 18 -26.46 -5.02 -4.96
CA ARG A 18 -27.24 -5.10 -6.21
C ARG A 18 -28.21 -6.29 -6.26
N HIS A 19 -28.18 -7.14 -5.23
CA HIS A 19 -28.93 -8.39 -5.21
C HIS A 19 -29.56 -8.62 -3.82
N GLU A 20 -30.83 -8.25 -3.68
CA GLU A 20 -31.57 -8.23 -2.41
C GLU A 20 -31.63 -9.57 -1.66
N ARG A 21 -31.46 -10.69 -2.38
CA ARG A 21 -31.50 -12.05 -1.81
C ARG A 21 -30.12 -12.57 -1.41
N ALA A 22 -29.05 -11.83 -1.70
CA ALA A 22 -27.70 -12.18 -1.32
C ALA A 22 -27.35 -11.52 0.01
N ILE A 23 -26.64 -12.26 0.87
CA ILE A 23 -26.13 -11.76 2.14
C ILE A 23 -24.65 -12.10 2.25
N ASN A 24 -23.88 -11.20 2.85
CA ASN A 24 -22.51 -11.50 3.23
C ASN A 24 -22.50 -12.16 4.60
N LEU A 25 -21.70 -13.21 4.71
CA LEU A 25 -21.27 -13.82 5.96
C LEU A 25 -19.75 -13.95 5.90
N HIS A 26 -19.09 -13.84 7.04
CA HIS A 26 -17.66 -14.09 7.14
C HIS A 26 -17.34 -14.92 8.39
N VAL A 27 -16.17 -15.56 8.39
CA VAL A 27 -15.65 -16.25 9.56
C VAL A 27 -14.86 -15.25 10.41
N SER A 28 -15.21 -15.14 11.68
CA SER A 28 -14.58 -14.22 12.62
C SER A 28 -13.14 -14.65 12.98
N ALA A 29 -12.28 -13.65 13.07
CA ALA A 29 -10.90 -13.79 13.52
C ALA A 29 -10.48 -12.53 14.28
N VAL A 30 -9.63 -12.72 15.29
CA VAL A 30 -9.09 -11.63 16.11
C VAL A 30 -7.58 -11.59 16.04
N GLU A 31 -7.04 -10.37 15.96
CA GLU A 31 -5.60 -10.13 15.98
C GLU A 31 -5.11 -10.05 17.44
N ALA A 32 -4.13 -10.86 17.78
CA ALA A 32 -3.46 -10.87 19.06
C ALA A 32 -1.98 -10.51 18.85
N GLY A 33 -1.69 -9.21 18.87
CA GLY A 33 -0.34 -8.69 18.63
C GLY A 33 0.15 -8.96 17.20
N HIS A 34 0.99 -9.97 17.04
CA HIS A 34 1.53 -10.38 15.73
C HIS A 34 0.86 -11.63 15.14
N ASP A 35 -0.01 -12.28 15.92
CA ASP A 35 -0.69 -13.52 15.56
C ASP A 35 -2.18 -13.28 15.30
N ILE A 36 -2.81 -14.23 14.62
CA ILE A 36 -4.25 -14.25 14.36
C ILE A 36 -4.86 -15.50 14.99
N VAL A 37 -5.99 -15.31 15.66
CA VAL A 37 -6.78 -16.39 16.26
C VAL A 37 -8.10 -16.49 15.52
N PHE A 38 -8.37 -17.65 14.93
CA PHE A 38 -9.62 -17.94 14.25
C PHE A 38 -10.67 -18.38 15.28
N LEU A 39 -11.76 -17.62 15.38
CA LEU A 39 -12.85 -17.90 16.32
C LEU A 39 -13.83 -18.94 15.78
N HIS A 40 -13.72 -19.27 14.48
CA HIS A 40 -14.58 -20.24 13.78
C HIS A 40 -16.08 -19.96 13.90
N ALA A 41 -16.47 -18.73 14.25
CA ALA A 41 -17.86 -18.30 14.29
C ALA A 41 -18.21 -17.53 13.01
N LEU A 42 -19.37 -17.84 12.43
CA LEU A 42 -19.92 -17.08 11.31
C LEU A 42 -20.60 -15.81 11.82
N GLU A 43 -20.21 -14.68 11.28
CA GLU A 43 -20.79 -13.38 11.59
C GLU A 43 -21.45 -12.73 10.36
N PRO A 44 -22.55 -11.99 10.56
CA PRO A 44 -23.20 -11.29 9.48
C PRO A 44 -22.34 -10.14 8.95
N GLY A 45 -22.50 -9.85 7.67
CA GLY A 45 -21.80 -8.77 6.98
C GLY A 45 -20.48 -9.20 6.35
N PRO A 46 -19.86 -8.29 5.58
CA PRO A 46 -18.58 -8.56 4.92
C PRO A 46 -17.45 -8.62 5.95
N ALA A 47 -16.38 -9.35 5.62
CA ALA A 47 -15.13 -9.23 6.37
C ALA A 47 -14.61 -7.78 6.26
N SER A 48 -13.98 -7.26 7.32
CA SER A 48 -13.42 -5.90 7.31
C SER A 48 -12.01 -5.83 6.70
N ARG A 49 -11.28 -6.95 6.64
CA ARG A 49 -9.89 -7.01 6.21
C ARG A 49 -9.52 -8.39 5.65
N SER A 50 -8.49 -8.41 4.81
CA SER A 50 -7.78 -9.64 4.40
C SER A 50 -6.73 -10.01 5.45
N TYR A 51 -6.65 -11.30 5.79
CA TYR A 51 -5.67 -11.82 6.75
C TYR A 51 -4.53 -12.60 6.08
N GLY A 52 -4.34 -12.45 4.76
CA GLY A 52 -3.36 -13.25 4.00
C GLY A 52 -1.92 -13.15 4.52
N VAL A 53 -1.47 -11.94 4.90
CA VAL A 53 -0.11 -11.72 5.43
C VAL A 53 0.04 -12.33 6.83
N GLN A 54 -1.01 -12.29 7.65
CA GLN A 54 -1.06 -12.89 8.98
C GLN A 54 -1.04 -14.42 8.89
N VAL A 55 -1.79 -15.00 7.94
CA VAL A 55 -1.77 -16.44 7.65
C VAL A 55 -0.40 -16.90 7.14
N ALA A 56 0.25 -16.12 6.27
CA ALA A 56 1.59 -16.44 5.79
C ALA A 56 2.63 -16.50 6.93
N ARG A 57 2.51 -15.61 7.92
CA ARG A 57 3.33 -15.65 9.13
C ARG A 57 3.10 -16.93 9.94
N LEU A 58 1.84 -17.28 10.21
CA LEU A 58 1.48 -18.53 10.90
C LEU A 58 2.00 -19.77 10.16
N ALA A 59 2.05 -19.73 8.83
CA ALA A 59 2.61 -20.79 7.99
C ALA A 59 4.14 -20.89 8.06
N GLY A 60 4.81 -20.05 8.85
CA GLY A 60 6.27 -20.09 9.06
C GLY A 60 7.07 -19.39 7.96
N MET A 61 6.45 -18.50 7.18
CA MET A 61 7.16 -17.76 6.13
C MET A 61 8.27 -16.87 6.72
N PRO A 62 9.39 -16.67 6.01
CA PRO A 62 10.51 -15.87 6.51
C PRO A 62 10.09 -14.45 6.92
N ALA A 63 10.57 -14.00 8.08
CA ALA A 63 10.18 -12.69 8.62
C ALA A 63 10.48 -11.52 7.68
N GLY A 64 11.59 -11.59 6.91
CA GLY A 64 11.91 -10.60 5.88
C GLY A 64 10.86 -10.53 4.76
N LEU A 65 10.39 -11.69 4.30
CA LEU A 65 9.37 -11.79 3.26
C LEU A 65 8.01 -11.27 3.74
N VAL A 66 7.62 -11.63 4.97
CA VAL A 66 6.36 -11.13 5.57
C VAL A 66 6.40 -9.61 5.75
N ARG A 67 7.54 -9.02 6.12
CA ARG A 67 7.72 -7.56 6.21
C ARG A 67 7.58 -6.89 4.83
N GLN A 68 8.23 -7.44 3.81
CA GLN A 68 8.12 -6.91 2.46
C GLN A 68 6.67 -6.99 1.94
N ALA A 69 6.00 -8.13 2.11
CA ALA A 69 4.61 -8.30 1.71
C ALA A 69 3.68 -7.28 2.39
N ARG A 70 3.92 -6.98 3.68
CA ARG A 70 3.19 -5.94 4.41
C ARG A 70 3.40 -4.54 3.82
N ALA A 71 4.65 -4.17 3.55
CA ALA A 71 4.97 -2.87 2.94
C ALA A 71 4.32 -2.73 1.54
N THR A 72 4.33 -3.81 0.75
CA THR A 72 3.65 -3.82 -0.56
C THR A 72 2.13 -3.67 -0.41
N LEU A 73 1.51 -4.35 0.55
CA LEU A 73 0.07 -4.23 0.81
C LEU A 73 -0.29 -2.79 1.21
N GLU A 74 0.45 -2.18 2.13
CA GLU A 74 0.24 -0.80 2.56
C GLU A 74 0.35 0.18 1.39
N ALA A 75 1.31 -0.03 0.48
CA ALA A 75 1.44 0.78 -0.73
C ALA A 75 0.26 0.61 -1.70
N LEU A 76 -0.21 -0.62 -1.91
CA LEU A 76 -1.36 -0.90 -2.77
C LEU A 76 -2.66 -0.29 -2.21
N GLU A 77 -2.90 -0.43 -0.91
CA GLU A 77 -4.07 0.18 -0.27
C GLU A 77 -4.01 1.72 -0.32
N ALA A 78 -2.82 2.32 -0.17
CA ALA A 78 -2.64 3.75 -0.31
C ALA A 78 -2.92 4.23 -1.75
N GLN A 79 -2.46 3.49 -2.75
CA GLN A 79 -2.78 3.76 -4.17
C GLN A 79 -4.28 3.61 -4.45
N GLN A 80 -4.93 2.60 -3.89
CA GLN A 80 -6.36 2.37 -4.08
C GLN A 80 -7.17 3.54 -3.48
N ARG A 81 -6.82 4.01 -2.28
CA ARG A 81 -7.44 5.20 -1.67
C ARG A 81 -7.18 6.48 -2.46
N ALA A 82 -6.00 6.62 -3.06
CA ALA A 82 -5.66 7.76 -3.91
C ALA A 82 -6.40 7.74 -5.27
N GLY A 83 -6.62 6.56 -5.84
CA GLY A 83 -7.38 6.36 -7.08
C GLY A 83 -8.90 6.48 -6.93
N ASP A 84 -9.43 6.31 -5.71
CA ASP A 84 -10.86 6.44 -5.38
C ASP A 84 -11.28 7.92 -5.13
N VAL A 85 -10.33 8.86 -5.15
CA VAL A 85 -10.64 10.28 -5.33
C VAL A 85 -11.18 10.43 -6.73
N GLN A 86 -12.51 10.42 -6.86
CA GLN A 86 -13.24 10.58 -8.10
C GLN A 86 -12.54 11.61 -8.99
N VAL A 87 -11.91 11.14 -10.06
CA VAL A 87 -11.56 11.99 -11.19
C VAL A 87 -12.90 12.48 -11.72
N ASP A 88 -13.23 13.73 -11.43
CA ASP A 88 -14.38 14.39 -12.02
C ASP A 88 -14.21 14.34 -13.54
N LEU A 89 -14.92 13.42 -14.20
CA LEU A 89 -14.89 13.21 -15.65
C LEU A 89 -15.38 14.45 -16.43
N PHE A 90 -15.96 15.44 -15.75
CA PHE A 90 -16.39 16.72 -16.30
C PHE A 90 -15.54 17.90 -15.83
N ALA A 91 -14.51 17.68 -15.00
CA ALA A 91 -13.54 18.72 -14.69
C ALA A 91 -12.75 19.05 -15.95
N ALA A 92 -12.62 20.35 -16.23
CA ALA A 92 -11.72 20.83 -17.27
C ALA A 92 -10.35 20.16 -17.09
N PRO A 93 -9.71 19.68 -18.17
CA PRO A 93 -8.43 19.01 -18.05
C PRO A 93 -7.51 19.88 -17.21
N PRO A 94 -6.89 19.35 -16.13
CA PRO A 94 -5.89 20.11 -15.42
C PRO A 94 -4.89 20.55 -16.48
N ALA A 95 -4.66 21.87 -16.57
CA ALA A 95 -3.66 22.43 -17.46
C ALA A 95 -2.42 21.55 -17.30
N ALA A 96 -1.98 20.94 -18.41
CA ALA A 96 -0.91 19.95 -18.42
C ALA A 96 0.13 20.38 -17.40
N ALA A 97 0.26 19.62 -16.31
CA ALA A 97 1.23 19.94 -15.28
C ALA A 97 2.56 20.05 -16.01
N LEU A 98 3.09 21.27 -16.05
CA LEU A 98 4.44 21.51 -16.54
C LEU A 98 5.32 20.46 -15.85
N PRO A 99 6.21 19.77 -16.59
CA PRO A 99 7.10 18.80 -15.97
C PRO A 99 7.70 19.46 -14.73
N ALA A 100 7.47 18.83 -13.57
CA ALA A 100 7.94 19.36 -12.30
C ALA A 100 9.43 19.70 -12.48
N GLU A 101 9.80 20.95 -12.23
CA GLU A 101 11.19 21.35 -12.38
C GLU A 101 12.05 20.42 -11.50
N PRO A 102 13.18 19.93 -12.01
CA PRO A 102 14.02 18.99 -11.28
C PRO A 102 14.39 19.61 -9.93
N SER A 103 14.24 18.82 -8.86
CA SER A 103 14.54 19.29 -7.52
C SER A 103 16.02 19.65 -7.39
N ALA A 104 16.39 20.43 -6.37
CA ALA A 104 17.79 20.75 -6.13
C ALA A 104 18.62 19.49 -5.86
N VAL A 105 17.98 18.43 -5.35
CA VAL A 105 18.57 17.10 -5.17
C VAL A 105 18.81 16.40 -6.51
N ASP A 106 17.84 16.40 -7.42
CA ASP A 106 17.95 15.75 -8.75
C ASP A 106 19.08 16.39 -9.58
N ALA A 107 19.17 17.72 -9.55
CA ALA A 107 20.24 18.45 -10.22
C ALA A 107 21.63 18.11 -9.63
N ALA A 108 21.72 17.93 -8.31
CA ALA A 108 22.98 17.57 -7.67
C ALA A 108 23.39 16.12 -7.96
N LEU A 109 22.44 15.19 -7.98
CA LEU A 109 22.68 13.78 -8.32
C LEU A 109 23.20 13.61 -9.75
N ALA A 110 22.69 14.39 -10.71
CA ALA A 110 23.13 14.34 -12.10
C ALA A 110 24.62 14.68 -12.30
N THR A 111 25.24 15.35 -11.32
CA THR A 111 26.66 15.75 -11.36
C THR A 111 27.60 14.79 -10.63
N ILE A 112 27.07 13.78 -9.93
CA ILE A 112 27.87 12.86 -9.13
C ILE A 112 28.24 11.65 -9.98
N ASP A 113 29.54 11.37 -10.10
CA ASP A 113 30.08 10.14 -10.66
C ASP A 113 30.71 9.28 -9.55
N PRO A 114 30.01 8.23 -9.07
CA PRO A 114 30.49 7.40 -7.96
C PRO A 114 31.83 6.72 -8.20
N ASP A 115 32.19 6.44 -9.45
CA ASP A 115 33.40 5.67 -9.80
C ASP A 115 34.67 6.52 -9.72
N THR A 116 34.52 7.84 -9.62
CA THR A 116 35.65 8.80 -9.56
C THR A 116 35.87 9.40 -8.17
N LEU A 117 34.96 9.15 -7.23
CA LEU A 117 35.02 9.75 -5.90
C LEU A 117 35.88 8.93 -4.95
N THR A 118 36.70 9.62 -4.15
CA THR A 118 37.31 9.01 -2.98
C THR A 118 36.25 8.73 -1.91
N PRO A 119 36.50 7.79 -0.98
CA PRO A 119 35.54 7.47 0.09
C PRO A 119 35.12 8.68 0.94
N ARG A 120 36.00 9.67 1.10
CA ARG A 120 35.70 10.90 1.84
C ARG A 120 34.81 11.83 1.03
N GLU A 121 35.09 12.02 -0.25
CA GLU A 121 34.27 12.86 -1.14
C GLU A 121 32.87 12.27 -1.35
N ALA A 122 32.76 10.95 -1.44
CA ALA A 122 31.46 10.26 -1.48
C ALA A 122 30.64 10.52 -0.21
N LEU A 123 31.27 10.48 0.97
CA LEU A 123 30.60 10.79 2.22
C LEU A 123 30.15 12.26 2.29
N ASP A 124 31.00 13.19 1.85
CA ASP A 124 30.68 14.62 1.80
C ASP A 124 29.52 14.90 0.81
N ALA A 125 29.47 14.20 -0.32
CA ALA A 125 28.38 14.27 -1.28
C ALA A 125 27.04 13.80 -0.67
N LEU A 126 27.04 12.72 0.12
CA LEU A 126 25.84 12.23 0.81
C LEU A 126 25.32 13.24 1.84
N TYR A 127 26.21 13.88 2.61
CA TYR A 127 25.80 14.94 3.55
C TYR A 127 25.22 16.15 2.83
N ARG A 128 25.81 16.54 1.69
CA ARG A 128 25.29 17.61 0.84
C ARG A 128 23.89 17.29 0.34
N LEU A 129 23.65 16.09 -0.21
CA LEU A 129 22.33 15.67 -0.69
C LEU A 129 21.28 15.67 0.42
N LYS A 130 21.63 15.17 1.62
CA LYS A 130 20.74 15.20 2.79
C LYS A 130 20.35 16.62 3.19
N SER A 131 21.29 17.57 3.08
CA SER A 131 21.02 18.98 3.37
C SER A 131 20.09 19.65 2.34
N LEU A 132 20.23 19.29 1.06
CA LEU A 132 19.36 19.77 -0.02
C LEU A 132 17.94 19.22 0.13
N HIS A 133 17.81 17.91 0.41
CA HIS A 133 16.52 17.27 0.64
C HIS A 133 15.77 17.89 1.84
N ALA A 134 16.48 18.21 2.93
CA ALA A 134 15.88 18.87 4.10
C ALA A 134 15.42 20.31 3.82
N ARG A 135 16.00 20.99 2.82
CA ARG A 135 15.58 22.34 2.39
C ARG A 135 14.37 22.27 1.47
N ASP A 136 14.35 21.31 0.54
CA ASP A 136 13.21 21.07 -0.37
C ASP A 136 11.98 20.52 0.37
N SER A 137 12.16 19.89 1.54
CA SER A 137 11.07 19.36 2.38
C SER A 137 10.43 20.40 3.32
N LYS A 138 10.96 21.62 3.39
CA LYS A 138 10.41 22.70 4.24
C LYS A 138 9.48 23.56 3.37
N PRO A 139 8.20 23.77 3.78
CA PRO A 139 7.22 24.50 2.99
C PRO A 139 7.57 25.98 2.83
#